data_AF-A0A6C0HIT7-F1
#
_entry.id   AF-A0A6C0HIT7-F1
#
_cell.length_a   1.000
_cell.length_b   1.000
_cell.length_c   1.000
_cell.angle_alpha   90.00
_cell.angle_beta   90.00
_cell.angle_gamma   90.00
#
_symmetry.space_group_name_H-M   'P 1'
#
loop_
_entity.id
_entity.type
_entity.pdbx_description
1 polymer ?
#
loop_
_entity_poly.entity_id
_entity_poly.type
_entity_poly.pdbx_seq_one_letter_code
_entity_poly.pdbx_strand_id
1 'polypeptide(L)'
;MTEQMIYHFFSKKAEGRELSNFHEGTVMIYGRIYNSGEAAFHGMKYIKISEVSTNSERKMVLEKYGEKFETKGEFGNFSGNEIKKKGGKNGLALTEQELRVWLDVGRSVQSEICAYKYNNDVNVKRVLDGTQGKFLIHPAMRCSDFQVDKKYWEGRGRIENGILTVRGANMLGNIWMMLRDNVESVTF
;
A
#
# COMPACT_ATOMS: atom_id res chain seq x y z
N MET A 1 9.04 12.34 -26.72
CA MET A 1 8.69 10.92 -26.49
C MET A 1 9.05 10.43 -25.08
N THR A 2 9.78 11.19 -24.26
CA THR A 2 10.26 10.76 -22.93
C THR A 2 9.20 10.83 -21.82
N GLU A 3 8.34 11.85 -21.76
CA GLU A 3 7.32 11.96 -20.69
C GLU A 3 6.33 10.77 -20.64
N GLN A 4 6.19 10.01 -21.74
CA GLN A 4 5.37 8.81 -21.80
C GLN A 4 5.95 7.63 -21.00
N MET A 5 7.21 7.73 -20.53
CA MET A 5 7.87 6.66 -19.75
C MET A 5 7.39 6.57 -18.30
N ILE A 6 6.79 7.62 -17.73
CA ILE A 6 6.34 7.63 -16.33
C ILE A 6 4.82 7.64 -16.24
N TYR A 7 4.27 6.71 -15.46
CA TYR A 7 2.84 6.68 -15.11
C TYR A 7 2.64 6.99 -13.63
N HIS A 8 2.15 8.20 -13.35
CA HIS A 8 1.86 8.62 -11.98
C HIS A 8 0.46 8.19 -11.55
N PHE A 9 0.35 7.46 -10.44
CA PHE A 9 -0.92 7.00 -9.89
C PHE A 9 -1.12 7.48 -8.43
N PHE A 10 -2.29 8.06 -8.15
CA PHE A 10 -2.70 8.45 -6.80
C PHE A 10 -4.21 8.64 -6.69
N SER A 11 -4.73 8.57 -5.47
CA SER A 11 -6.17 8.54 -5.16
C SER A 11 -6.99 9.70 -5.71
N LYS A 12 -6.38 10.86 -5.97
CA LYS A 12 -7.07 12.06 -6.48
C LYS A 12 -6.94 12.24 -8.00
N LYS A 13 -6.34 11.32 -8.73
CA LYS A 13 -6.33 11.37 -10.21
C LYS A 13 -7.61 10.81 -10.80
N ALA A 14 -7.91 11.23 -12.03
CA ALA A 14 -8.89 10.55 -12.87
C ALA A 14 -8.35 9.18 -13.33
N GLU A 15 -7.13 9.14 -13.85
CA GLU A 15 -6.46 7.93 -14.33
C GLU A 15 -5.48 7.36 -13.30
N GLY A 16 -5.49 6.03 -13.13
CA GLY A 16 -4.55 5.34 -12.24
C GLY A 16 -4.97 5.32 -10.78
N ARG A 17 -6.07 5.98 -10.41
CA ARG A 17 -6.57 5.97 -9.01
C ARG A 17 -6.84 4.57 -8.50
N GLU A 18 -7.20 3.64 -9.38
CA GLU A 18 -7.50 2.23 -9.13
C GLU A 18 -6.31 1.52 -8.47
N LEU A 19 -5.08 1.93 -8.84
CA LEU A 19 -3.83 1.39 -8.29
C LEU A 19 -3.49 1.96 -6.90
N SER A 20 -4.22 2.97 -6.41
CA SER A 20 -4.05 3.48 -5.06
C SER A 20 -4.65 2.53 -4.01
N ASN A 21 -4.04 2.45 -2.83
CA ASN A 21 -4.64 1.78 -1.67
C ASN A 21 -5.99 2.39 -1.25
N PHE A 22 -6.20 3.66 -1.58
CA PHE A 22 -7.41 4.40 -1.25
C PHE A 22 -8.53 4.15 -2.25
N HIS A 23 -8.29 3.38 -3.32
CA HIS A 23 -9.36 2.94 -4.20
C HIS A 23 -10.30 2.02 -3.42
N GLU A 24 -11.59 2.39 -3.42
CA GLU A 24 -12.65 1.60 -2.84
C GLU A 24 -12.86 0.33 -3.66
N GLY A 25 -13.04 -0.78 -2.97
CA GLY A 25 -13.20 -2.09 -3.58
C GLY A 25 -12.96 -3.18 -2.55
N THR A 26 -13.63 -4.32 -2.72
CA THR A 26 -13.44 -5.46 -1.83
C THR A 26 -12.00 -5.97 -1.94
N VAL A 27 -11.37 -6.19 -0.79
CA VAL A 27 -10.06 -6.82 -0.66
C VAL A 27 -10.17 -7.94 0.35
N MET A 28 -9.82 -9.17 -0.04
CA MET A 28 -9.80 -10.32 0.87
C MET A 28 -8.38 -10.83 1.07
N ILE A 29 -7.92 -10.85 2.33
CA ILE A 29 -6.56 -11.24 2.72
C ILE A 29 -6.67 -12.18 3.92
N TYR A 30 -6.11 -13.38 3.81
CA TYR A 30 -6.21 -14.45 4.81
C TYR A 30 -7.64 -14.69 5.34
N GLY A 31 -8.63 -14.65 4.45
CA GLY A 31 -10.05 -14.85 4.80
C GLY A 31 -10.74 -13.64 5.45
N ARG A 32 -10.03 -12.54 5.70
CA ARG A 32 -10.59 -11.28 6.23
C ARG A 32 -10.95 -10.36 5.08
N ILE A 33 -12.08 -9.67 5.18
CA ILE A 33 -12.65 -8.85 4.10
C ILE A 33 -12.62 -7.38 4.49
N TYR A 34 -12.12 -6.55 3.57
CA TYR A 34 -11.94 -5.12 3.72
C TYR A 34 -12.54 -4.35 2.54
N ASN A 35 -12.91 -3.09 2.75
CA ASN A 35 -13.52 -2.22 1.73
C ASN A 35 -12.51 -1.39 0.92
N SER A 36 -11.22 -1.52 1.21
CA SER A 36 -10.13 -0.90 0.43
C SER A 36 -8.79 -1.55 0.76
N GLY A 37 -7.78 -1.27 -0.07
CA GLY A 37 -6.40 -1.66 0.24
C GLY A 37 -5.87 -0.97 1.51
N GLU A 38 -6.27 0.27 1.78
CA GLU A 38 -5.87 0.99 3.00
C GLU A 38 -6.44 0.35 4.27
N ALA A 39 -7.71 -0.07 4.23
CA ALA A 39 -8.34 -0.81 5.31
C ALA A 39 -7.64 -2.16 5.54
N ALA A 40 -7.38 -2.90 4.47
CA ALA A 40 -6.67 -4.17 4.55
C ALA A 40 -5.26 -4.00 5.12
N PHE A 41 -4.50 -3.01 4.65
CA PHE A 41 -3.13 -2.76 5.10
C PHE A 41 -3.08 -2.42 6.59
N HIS A 42 -3.97 -1.55 7.08
CA HIS A 42 -4.01 -1.19 8.49
C HIS A 42 -4.64 -2.26 9.39
N GLY A 43 -5.66 -2.99 8.92
CA GLY A 43 -6.22 -4.13 9.66
C GLY A 43 -5.16 -5.22 9.84
N MET A 44 -4.54 -5.63 8.73
CA MET A 44 -3.52 -6.68 8.74
C MET A 44 -2.25 -6.28 9.50
N LYS A 45 -1.92 -4.99 9.59
CA LYS A 45 -0.86 -4.51 10.47
C LYS A 45 -1.04 -5.00 11.90
N TYR A 46 -2.21 -4.78 12.49
CA TYR A 46 -2.44 -5.19 13.87
C TYR A 46 -2.58 -6.71 14.01
N ILE A 47 -3.22 -7.38 13.05
CA ILE A 47 -3.33 -8.85 13.04
C ILE A 47 -1.95 -9.53 12.92
N LYS A 48 -1.08 -9.10 12.00
CA LYS A 48 0.24 -9.73 11.84
C LYS A 48 1.16 -9.49 13.03
N ILE A 49 1.07 -8.34 13.67
CA ILE A 49 1.82 -8.08 14.90
C ILE A 49 1.29 -8.96 16.04
N SER A 50 -0.02 -9.18 16.14
CA SER A 50 -0.61 -10.01 17.20
C SER A 50 -0.19 -11.48 17.10
N GLU A 51 -0.07 -12.01 15.87
CA GLU A 51 0.33 -13.39 15.58
C GLU A 51 1.69 -13.74 16.21
N VAL A 52 2.60 -12.76 16.30
CA VAL A 52 3.95 -12.93 16.86
C VAL A 52 4.10 -12.40 18.29
N SER A 53 3.03 -11.87 18.89
CA SER A 53 3.06 -11.34 20.25
C SER A 53 3.06 -12.46 21.28
N THR A 54 4.02 -12.45 22.21
CA THR A 54 4.11 -13.41 23.32
C THR A 54 3.25 -13.02 24.53
N ASN A 55 2.79 -11.76 24.60
CA ASN A 55 1.90 -11.27 25.64
C ASN A 55 0.45 -11.49 25.20
N SER A 56 -0.28 -12.37 25.89
CA SER A 56 -1.65 -12.76 25.56
C SER A 56 -2.65 -11.59 25.62
N GLU A 57 -2.50 -10.68 26.58
CA GLU A 57 -3.36 -9.49 26.68
C GLU A 57 -3.11 -8.55 25.50
N ARG A 58 -1.85 -8.26 25.19
CA ARG A 58 -1.48 -7.39 24.07
C ARG A 58 -1.92 -7.98 22.74
N LYS A 59 -1.76 -9.30 22.56
CA LYS A 59 -2.26 -10.03 21.39
C LYS A 59 -3.75 -9.79 21.18
N MET A 60 -4.58 -9.98 22.21
CA MET A 60 -6.03 -9.74 22.12
C MET A 60 -6.37 -8.28 21.78
N VAL A 61 -5.65 -7.31 22.36
CA VAL A 61 -5.85 -5.88 22.06
C VAL A 61 -5.57 -5.58 20.60
N LEU A 62 -4.46 -6.09 20.06
CA LEU A 62 -4.07 -5.92 18.66
C LEU A 62 -5.07 -6.58 17.71
N GLU A 63 -5.49 -7.83 17.99
CA GLU A 63 -6.45 -8.57 17.17
C GLU A 63 -7.77 -7.82 17.07
N LYS A 64 -8.35 -7.48 18.22
CA LYS A 64 -9.62 -6.73 18.29
C LYS A 64 -9.51 -5.37 17.60
N TYR A 65 -8.35 -4.71 17.66
CA TYR A 65 -8.16 -3.44 16.97
C TYR A 65 -8.04 -3.61 15.46
N GLY A 66 -7.37 -4.67 14.99
CA GLY A 66 -7.27 -5.01 13.57
C GLY A 66 -8.62 -5.35 12.95
N GLU A 67 -9.47 -6.09 13.67
CA GLU A 67 -10.83 -6.46 13.25
C GLU A 67 -11.73 -5.25 13.00
N LYS A 68 -11.47 -4.12 13.67
CA LYS A 68 -12.24 -2.88 13.42
C LYS A 68 -12.11 -2.39 11.98
N PHE A 69 -11.04 -2.72 11.27
CA PHE A 69 -10.83 -2.29 9.87
C PHE A 69 -11.58 -3.14 8.85
N GLU A 70 -12.06 -4.32 9.23
CA GLU A 70 -12.82 -5.19 8.33
C GLU A 70 -14.13 -4.54 7.91
N THR A 71 -14.72 -5.00 6.80
CA THR A 71 -15.97 -4.47 6.23
C THR A 71 -17.11 -4.37 7.26
N LYS A 72 -17.18 -5.32 8.20
CA LYS A 72 -18.19 -5.34 9.28
C LYS A 72 -17.71 -4.72 10.60
N GLY A 73 -16.45 -4.27 10.65
CA GLY A 73 -15.84 -3.63 11.80
C GLY A 73 -16.21 -2.15 11.92
N GLU A 74 -15.87 -1.55 13.07
CA GLU A 74 -16.16 -0.15 13.42
C GLU A 74 -15.69 0.87 12.37
N PHE A 75 -14.56 0.60 11.70
CA PHE A 75 -13.93 1.48 10.71
C PHE A 75 -14.19 1.03 9.27
N GLY A 76 -14.92 -0.06 9.06
CA GLY A 76 -15.09 -0.69 7.74
C GLY A 76 -15.67 0.26 6.68
N ASN A 77 -16.50 1.22 7.10
CA ASN A 77 -17.18 2.17 6.20
C ASN A 77 -16.53 3.56 6.18
N PHE A 78 -15.34 3.72 6.77
CA PHE A 78 -14.65 5.01 6.80
C PHE A 78 -13.98 5.31 5.46
N SER A 79 -13.81 6.60 5.16
CA SER A 79 -12.99 7.00 4.01
C SER A 79 -11.53 6.61 4.21
N GLY A 80 -10.76 6.45 3.12
CA GLY A 80 -9.33 6.11 3.20
C GLY A 80 -8.52 7.07 4.09
N ASN A 81 -8.87 8.36 4.14
CA ASN A 81 -8.21 9.33 5.02
C ASN A 81 -8.51 9.08 6.50
N GLU A 82 -9.73 8.67 6.83
CA GLU A 82 -10.13 8.34 8.20
C GLU A 82 -9.50 7.02 8.65
N ILE A 83 -9.50 6.00 7.78
CA ILE A 83 -8.79 4.74 7.98
C ILE A 83 -7.32 5.01 8.29
N LYS A 84 -6.64 5.81 7.46
CA LYS A 84 -5.23 6.18 7.66
C LYS A 84 -4.98 6.85 9.01
N LYS A 85 -5.90 7.69 9.49
CA LYS A 85 -5.80 8.31 10.83
C LYS A 85 -5.92 7.25 11.93
N LYS A 86 -6.85 6.30 11.80
CA LYS A 86 -7.07 5.20 12.76
C LYS A 86 -5.97 4.15 12.76
N GLY A 87 -5.27 3.93 11.64
CA GLY A 87 -4.15 2.99 11.56
C GLY A 87 -2.75 3.62 11.77
N GLY A 88 -2.71 4.96 11.82
CA GLY A 88 -1.51 5.78 11.96
C GLY A 88 -1.37 6.42 13.35
N LYS A 89 -0.98 7.71 13.38
CA LYS A 89 -0.62 8.44 14.61
C LYS A 89 -1.77 8.55 15.63
N ASN A 90 -3.02 8.56 15.18
CA ASN A 90 -4.20 8.68 16.06
C ASN A 90 -4.85 7.31 16.34
N GLY A 91 -4.15 6.24 15.96
CA GLY A 91 -4.58 4.86 16.14
C GLY A 91 -4.12 4.26 17.46
N LEU A 92 -4.26 2.95 17.56
CA LEU A 92 -3.59 2.17 18.59
C LEU A 92 -2.07 2.30 18.42
N ALA A 93 -1.42 2.88 19.43
CA ALA A 93 0.03 3.03 19.47
C ALA A 93 0.71 1.66 19.47
N LEU A 94 1.77 1.54 18.68
CA LEU A 94 2.63 0.36 18.62
C LEU A 94 3.96 0.65 19.32
N THR A 95 4.55 -0.38 19.92
CA THR A 95 5.92 -0.31 20.43
C THR A 95 6.94 -0.31 19.28
N GLU A 96 8.19 0.05 19.55
CA GLU A 96 9.24 0.00 18.55
C GLU A 96 9.45 -1.42 18.00
N GLN A 97 9.34 -2.44 18.85
CA GLN A 97 9.47 -3.84 18.44
C GLN A 97 8.33 -4.25 17.50
N GLU A 98 7.09 -3.88 17.83
CA GLU A 98 5.92 -4.12 16.99
C GLU A 98 6.04 -3.40 15.64
N LEU A 99 6.60 -2.18 15.63
CA LEU A 99 6.87 -1.44 14.40
C LEU A 99 7.91 -2.14 13.53
N ARG A 100 8.97 -2.73 14.12
CA ARG A 100 9.99 -3.49 13.36
C ARG A 100 9.37 -4.71 12.69
N VAL A 101 8.56 -5.49 13.42
CA VAL A 101 7.80 -6.60 12.83
C VAL A 101 6.98 -6.12 11.64
N TRP A 102 6.28 -4.99 11.77
CA TRP A 102 5.48 -4.45 10.67
C TRP A 102 6.33 -4.01 9.47
N LEU A 103 7.51 -3.43 9.70
CA LEU A 103 8.41 -3.06 8.61
C LEU A 103 8.85 -4.30 7.80
N ASP A 104 9.03 -5.44 8.46
CA ASP A 104 9.43 -6.68 7.82
C ASP A 104 8.28 -7.32 7.02
N VAL A 105 7.07 -7.38 7.60
CA VAL A 105 5.94 -8.11 6.98
C VAL A 105 5.03 -7.24 6.12
N GLY A 106 5.05 -5.91 6.30
CA GLY A 106 4.12 -4.98 5.64
C GLY A 106 4.26 -4.98 4.12
N ARG A 107 5.46 -5.21 3.58
CA ARG A 107 5.68 -5.38 2.13
C ARG A 107 4.94 -6.59 1.58
N SER A 108 5.00 -7.73 2.27
CA SER A 108 4.32 -8.95 1.84
C SER A 108 2.81 -8.77 1.86
N VAL A 109 2.28 -8.20 2.95
CA VAL A 109 0.84 -7.85 3.05
C VAL A 109 0.41 -6.93 1.91
N GLN A 110 1.18 -5.87 1.61
CA GLN A 110 0.86 -4.97 0.50
C GLN A 110 0.89 -5.69 -0.87
N SER A 111 1.81 -6.62 -1.04
CA SER A 111 1.93 -7.40 -2.29
C SER A 111 0.71 -8.31 -2.48
N GLU A 112 0.24 -8.96 -1.40
CA GLU A 112 -0.99 -9.76 -1.43
C GLU A 112 -2.23 -8.90 -1.70
N ILE A 113 -2.32 -7.70 -1.11
CA ILE A 113 -3.39 -6.74 -1.39
C ILE A 113 -3.42 -6.38 -2.88
N CYS A 114 -2.27 -6.04 -3.46
CA CYS A 114 -2.17 -5.70 -4.88
C CYS A 114 -2.54 -6.90 -5.78
N ALA A 115 -2.03 -8.10 -5.46
CA ALA A 115 -2.35 -9.32 -6.19
C ALA A 115 -3.85 -9.65 -6.13
N TYR A 116 -4.48 -9.54 -4.96
CA TYR A 116 -5.91 -9.74 -4.82
C TYR A 116 -6.69 -8.77 -5.69
N LYS A 117 -6.38 -7.47 -5.61
CA LYS A 117 -7.05 -6.44 -6.42
C LYS A 117 -6.89 -6.71 -7.91
N TYR A 118 -5.69 -7.06 -8.37
CA TYR A 118 -5.44 -7.38 -9.78
C TYR A 118 -6.28 -8.57 -10.27
N ASN A 119 -6.39 -9.61 -9.46
CA ASN A 119 -7.10 -10.84 -9.83
C ASN A 119 -8.62 -10.71 -9.77
N ASN A 120 -9.15 -9.76 -8.99
CA ASN A 120 -10.58 -9.69 -8.68
C ASN A 120 -11.28 -8.38 -9.11
N ASP A 121 -10.52 -7.34 -9.47
CA ASP A 121 -11.07 -6.07 -9.97
C ASP A 121 -10.63 -5.83 -11.41
N VAL A 122 -11.60 -5.93 -12.33
CA VAL A 122 -11.38 -5.74 -13.77
C VAL A 122 -10.84 -4.34 -14.11
N ASN A 123 -11.19 -3.32 -13.34
CA ASN A 123 -10.70 -1.97 -13.57
C ASN A 123 -9.23 -1.85 -13.15
N VAL A 124 -8.85 -2.42 -12.00
CA VAL A 124 -7.45 -2.49 -11.56
C VAL A 124 -6.61 -3.22 -12.59
N LYS A 125 -7.06 -4.40 -13.05
CA LYS A 125 -6.37 -5.18 -14.07
C LYS A 125 -6.19 -4.39 -15.36
N ARG A 126 -7.27 -3.83 -15.92
CA ARG A 126 -7.24 -3.04 -17.15
C ARG A 126 -6.28 -1.85 -17.04
N VAL A 127 -6.33 -1.12 -15.93
CA VAL A 127 -5.45 0.04 -15.70
C VAL A 127 -4.00 -0.42 -15.62
N LEU A 128 -3.69 -1.47 -14.85
CA LEU A 128 -2.32 -1.96 -14.70
C LEU A 128 -1.75 -2.47 -16.03
N ASP A 129 -2.48 -3.34 -16.73
CA ASP A 129 -2.04 -3.90 -18.02
C ASP A 129 -1.85 -2.79 -19.07
N GLY A 130 -2.67 -1.74 -19.04
CA GLY A 130 -2.52 -0.54 -19.89
C GLY A 130 -1.29 0.33 -19.61
N THR A 131 -0.53 0.04 -18.55
CA THR A 131 0.73 0.73 -18.23
C THR A 131 1.98 0.03 -18.76
N GLN A 132 1.86 -1.03 -19.57
CA GLN A 132 3.01 -1.78 -20.07
C GLN A 132 4.10 -0.87 -20.65
N GLY A 133 5.35 -1.14 -20.27
CA GLY A 133 6.52 -0.35 -20.69
C GLY A 133 6.68 1.00 -19.99
N LYS A 134 5.78 1.37 -19.06
CA LYS A 134 5.89 2.58 -18.24
C LYS A 134 6.38 2.26 -16.83
N PHE A 135 7.10 3.20 -16.24
CA PHE A 135 7.51 3.18 -14.85
C PHE A 135 6.41 3.79 -13.97
N LEU A 136 5.91 3.03 -13.00
CA LEU A 136 4.80 3.47 -12.15
C LEU A 136 5.34 4.21 -10.93
N ILE A 137 4.86 5.44 -10.72
CA ILE A 137 5.24 6.26 -9.56
C ILE A 137 4.02 6.53 -8.68
N HIS A 138 4.14 6.16 -7.40
CA HIS A 138 3.26 6.66 -6.36
C HIS A 138 3.85 7.97 -5.81
N PRO A 139 3.32 9.16 -6.17
CA PRO A 139 4.04 10.40 -5.96
C PRO A 139 4.08 10.82 -4.49
N ALA A 140 5.27 11.16 -4.02
CA ALA A 140 5.48 11.85 -2.76
C ALA A 140 5.09 13.34 -2.90
N MET A 141 3.85 13.65 -2.51
CA MET A 141 3.27 15.00 -2.65
C MET A 141 3.77 15.96 -1.57
N ARG A 142 3.98 17.23 -1.94
CA ARG A 142 4.26 18.35 -1.02
C ARG A 142 5.43 18.12 -0.04
N CYS A 143 6.52 17.57 -0.56
CA CYS A 143 7.74 17.33 0.23
C CYS A 143 8.98 17.72 -0.57
N SER A 144 10.01 18.15 0.15
CA SER A 144 11.32 18.45 -0.43
C SER A 144 11.97 17.15 -0.92
N ASP A 145 12.90 17.30 -1.85
CA ASP A 145 13.70 16.20 -2.38
C ASP A 145 14.37 15.36 -1.27
N PHE A 146 14.93 16.00 -0.24
CA PHE A 146 15.48 15.31 0.95
C PHE A 146 14.44 14.50 1.73
N GLN A 147 13.19 14.96 1.77
CA GLN A 147 12.11 14.22 2.43
C GLN A 147 11.63 13.04 1.59
N VAL A 148 11.68 13.14 0.26
CA VAL A 148 11.33 12.05 -0.66
C VAL A 148 12.26 10.86 -0.48
N ASP A 149 13.56 11.10 -0.30
CA ASP A 149 14.55 10.03 -0.13
C ASP A 149 14.29 9.14 1.10
N LYS A 150 13.51 9.65 2.08
CA LYS A 150 13.12 8.92 3.28
C LYS A 150 11.77 8.21 3.15
N LYS A 151 11.10 8.29 2.00
CA LYS A 151 9.81 7.65 1.76
C LYS A 151 9.99 6.22 1.28
N TYR A 152 9.31 5.31 1.96
CA TYR A 152 9.31 3.89 1.61
C TYR A 152 8.26 3.58 0.53
N TRP A 153 7.01 4.02 0.73
CA TRP A 153 5.91 3.70 -0.18
C TRP A 153 5.86 4.60 -1.42
N GLU A 154 6.16 5.88 -1.23
CA GLU A 154 6.11 6.91 -2.27
C GLU A 154 7.48 7.18 -2.91
N GLY A 155 7.48 7.86 -4.05
CA GLY A 155 8.69 8.33 -4.73
C GLY A 155 8.46 9.53 -5.64
N ARG A 156 9.50 9.90 -6.39
CA ARG A 156 9.47 10.98 -7.40
C ARG A 156 10.32 10.58 -8.59
N GLY A 157 9.67 10.35 -9.74
CA GLY A 157 10.34 10.12 -11.01
C GLY A 157 10.61 11.42 -11.74
N ARG A 158 11.79 11.56 -12.34
CA ARG A 158 12.16 12.65 -13.26
C ARG A 158 12.90 12.08 -14.46
N ILE A 159 12.80 12.74 -15.60
CA ILE A 159 13.60 12.40 -16.77
C ILE A 159 14.59 13.53 -16.99
N GLU A 160 15.86 13.23 -16.80
CA GLU A 160 16.96 14.18 -16.94
C GLU A 160 17.88 13.62 -18.03
N ASN A 161 18.08 14.37 -19.11
CA ASN A 161 18.88 13.96 -20.28
C ASN A 161 18.45 12.61 -20.89
N GLY A 162 17.15 12.31 -20.88
CA GLY A 162 16.60 11.04 -21.40
C GLY A 162 16.74 9.85 -20.45
N ILE A 163 17.31 10.05 -19.26
CA ILE A 163 17.47 9.02 -18.23
C ILE A 163 16.42 9.22 -17.14
N LEU A 164 15.70 8.14 -16.80
CA LEU A 164 14.78 8.13 -15.67
C LEU A 164 15.57 8.07 -14.36
N THR A 165 15.36 9.05 -13.48
CA THR A 165 15.83 9.04 -12.09
C THR A 165 14.64 8.95 -11.15
N VAL A 166 14.75 8.11 -10.12
CA VAL A 166 13.70 7.91 -9.12
C VAL A 166 14.26 8.17 -7.73
N ARG A 167 13.62 9.09 -6.99
CA ARG A 167 13.91 9.35 -5.58
C ARG A 167 12.86 8.72 -4.68
N GLY A 168 13.27 8.33 -3.48
CA GLY A 168 12.45 7.51 -2.57
C GLY A 168 12.35 6.06 -3.06
N ALA A 169 11.85 5.17 -2.21
CA ALA A 169 11.84 3.74 -2.54
C ALA A 169 10.72 3.36 -3.52
N ASN A 170 9.65 4.18 -3.64
CA ASN A 170 8.52 3.95 -4.55
C ASN A 170 7.95 2.52 -4.45
N MET A 171 7.92 1.95 -3.24
CA MET A 171 7.67 0.51 -3.08
C MET A 171 6.30 0.07 -3.62
N LEU A 172 5.26 0.91 -3.51
CA LEU A 172 3.94 0.57 -4.06
C LEU A 172 3.96 0.51 -5.60
N GLY A 173 4.69 1.42 -6.25
CA GLY A 173 4.88 1.37 -7.69
C GLY A 173 5.65 0.13 -8.12
N ASN A 174 6.70 -0.23 -7.37
CA ASN A 174 7.50 -1.43 -7.63
C ASN A 174 6.66 -2.71 -7.48
N ILE A 175 5.80 -2.81 -6.46
CA ILE A 175 4.88 -3.95 -6.29
C ILE A 175 3.96 -4.10 -7.51
N TRP A 176 3.36 -3.01 -7.98
CA TRP A 176 2.51 -3.06 -9.17
C TRP A 176 3.28 -3.48 -10.42
N MET A 177 4.50 -2.97 -10.62
CA MET A 177 5.34 -3.35 -11.77
C MET A 177 5.76 -4.82 -11.71
N MET A 178 6.17 -5.32 -10.54
CA MET A 178 6.50 -6.75 -10.36
C MET A 178 5.30 -7.63 -10.69
N LEU A 179 4.10 -7.25 -10.23
CA LEU A 179 2.87 -7.99 -10.53
C LEU A 179 2.49 -7.95 -12.01
N ARG A 180 2.61 -6.78 -12.66
CA ARG A 180 2.33 -6.61 -14.10
C ARG A 180 3.27 -7.44 -14.97
N ASP A 181 4.56 -7.37 -14.67
CA ASP A 181 5.60 -7.96 -15.50
C ASP A 181 5.90 -9.43 -15.16
N ASN A 182 5.17 -10.01 -14.18
CA ASN A 182 5.37 -11.36 -13.66
C ASN A 182 6.82 -11.63 -13.22
N VAL A 183 7.45 -10.65 -12.58
CA VAL A 183 8.83 -10.77 -12.10
C VAL A 183 8.80 -11.10 -10.61
N GLU A 184 9.39 -12.23 -10.23
CA GLU A 184 9.62 -12.56 -8.82
C GLU A 184 10.53 -11.51 -8.17
N SER A 185 10.28 -11.20 -6.90
CA SER A 185 10.86 -10.04 -6.20
C SER A 185 12.36 -9.89 -6.39
N VAL A 186 12.81 -8.78 -6.99
CA VAL A 186 14.21 -8.36 -6.89
C VAL A 186 14.42 -7.78 -5.49
N THR A 187 15.31 -8.41 -4.71
CA THR A 187 15.88 -7.81 -3.51
C THR A 187 16.66 -6.56 -3.92
N PHE A 188 16.24 -5.39 -3.46
CA PHE A 188 16.97 -4.13 -3.56
C PHE A 188 17.76 -3.90 -2.28
#